data_AF-A0A6A3PBI6-F1
#
_entry.id   AF-A0A6A3PBI6-F1
#
_cell.length_a   1.000
_cell.length_b   1.000
_cell.length_c   1.000
_cell.angle_alpha   90.00
_cell.angle_beta   90.00
_cell.angle_gamma   90.00
#
_symmetry.space_group_name_H-M   'P 1'
#
loop_
_entity.id
_entity.type
_entity.pdbx_description
1 polymer ?
#
loop_
_entity_poly.entity_id
_entity_poly.type
_entity_poly.pdbx_seq_one_letter_code
_entity_poly.pdbx_strand_id
1 'polypeptide(L)'
;MRSVPCLILPDDGDEFLLGRDALKALGIDVEHQLAQLAGQPTLTDEAVEFPVGDAIPEVQEAPSVDDAVEHLVAQAVANGMPVQYVAAVRRILAEFHDVWRATIGPDPPARVEPLRVTLQADAAPHRSAPRRYAPLQAQFVREYVGLLVANGLV
;
A
#
# COMPACT_ATOMS: atom_id res chain seq x y z
N MET A 1 15.95 28.38 -47.88
CA MET A 1 14.74 27.52 -47.89
C MET A 1 15.17 26.11 -47.56
N ARG A 2 14.59 25.47 -46.53
CA ARG A 2 14.89 24.06 -46.19
C ARG A 2 14.05 23.15 -47.09
N SER A 3 14.69 22.19 -47.75
CA SER A 3 14.00 21.17 -48.54
C SER A 3 13.22 20.25 -47.60
N VAL A 4 11.92 20.04 -47.86
CA VAL A 4 11.08 19.10 -47.11
C VAL A 4 10.81 17.89 -48.00
N PRO A 5 11.11 16.66 -47.55
CA PRO A 5 10.77 15.46 -48.31
C PRO A 5 9.26 15.26 -48.32
N CYS A 6 8.66 15.16 -49.51
CA CYS A 6 7.24 14.93 -49.72
C CYS A 6 7.03 13.55 -50.35
N LEU A 7 6.05 12.79 -49.85
CA LEU A 7 5.60 11.53 -50.44
C LEU A 7 4.35 11.80 -51.27
N ILE A 8 4.38 11.48 -52.57
CA ILE A 8 3.23 11.62 -53.47
C ILE A 8 2.57 10.26 -53.59
N LEU A 9 1.31 10.17 -53.17
CA LEU A 9 0.48 8.98 -53.31
C LEU A 9 -0.57 9.27 -54.39
N PRO A 10 -0.64 8.49 -55.48
CA PRO A 10 -1.65 8.67 -56.50
C PRO A 10 -3.00 8.17 -55.99
N ASP A 11 -3.99 9.04 -55.91
CA ASP A 11 -5.37 8.70 -55.56
C ASP A 11 -6.34 9.74 -56.17
N ASP A 12 -7.52 9.28 -56.60
CA ASP A 12 -8.56 10.09 -57.25
C ASP A 12 -9.76 10.34 -56.33
N GLY A 13 -9.67 9.96 -55.05
CA GLY A 13 -10.70 10.12 -54.04
C GLY A 13 -10.53 11.32 -53.12
N ASP A 14 -11.63 11.77 -52.52
CA ASP A 14 -11.64 12.85 -51.51
C ASP A 14 -11.14 12.39 -50.12
N GLU A 15 -11.00 11.07 -49.91
CA GLU A 15 -10.47 10.45 -48.69
C GLU A 15 -9.41 9.42 -49.06
N PHE A 16 -8.28 9.40 -48.33
CA PHE A 16 -7.20 8.43 -48.53
C PHE A 16 -6.85 7.73 -47.22
N LEU A 17 -6.51 6.44 -47.29
CA LEU A 17 -6.02 5.67 -46.15
C LEU A 17 -4.49 5.61 -46.18
N LEU A 18 -3.85 6.11 -45.12
CA LEU A 18 -2.40 6.03 -44.95
C LEU A 18 -2.00 4.63 -44.48
N GLY A 19 -1.51 3.82 -45.42
CA GLY A 19 -0.94 2.52 -45.12
C GLY A 19 0.34 2.61 -44.27
N ARG A 20 0.65 1.51 -43.56
CA ARG A 20 1.84 1.39 -42.70
C ARG A 20 3.14 1.74 -43.42
N ASP A 21 3.27 1.35 -44.69
CA ASP A 21 4.50 1.57 -45.46
C ASP A 21 4.71 3.06 -45.79
N ALA A 22 3.62 3.81 -46.02
CA ALA A 22 3.67 5.26 -46.22
C ALA A 22 4.05 6.01 -44.94
N LEU A 23 3.51 5.57 -43.79
CA LEU A 23 3.89 6.11 -42.47
C LEU A 23 5.37 5.85 -42.17
N LYS A 24 5.86 4.63 -42.47
CA LYS A 24 7.29 4.30 -42.32
C LYS A 24 8.18 5.13 -43.23
N ALA A 25 7.76 5.39 -44.48
CA ALA A 25 8.50 6.25 -45.41
C ALA A 25 8.58 7.72 -44.93
N LEU A 26 7.58 8.17 -44.16
CA LEU A 26 7.57 9.47 -43.48
C LEU A 26 8.35 9.46 -42.15
N GLY A 27 8.96 8.33 -41.77
CA GLY A 27 9.75 8.17 -40.54
C GLY A 27 8.92 7.83 -39.30
N ILE A 28 7.65 7.46 -39.46
CA ILE A 28 6.73 7.13 -38.37
C ILE A 28 6.53 5.60 -38.35
N ASP A 29 7.26 4.92 -37.46
CA ASP A 29 7.09 3.48 -37.20
C ASP A 29 6.40 3.27 -35.85
N VAL A 30 5.06 3.24 -35.89
CA VAL A 30 4.21 3.14 -34.70
C VAL A 30 4.48 1.85 -33.91
N GLU A 31 4.75 0.73 -34.58
CA GLU A 31 5.04 -0.55 -33.90
C GLU A 31 6.36 -0.47 -33.11
N HIS A 32 7.39 0.10 -33.72
CA HIS A 32 8.67 0.30 -33.05
C HIS A 32 8.55 1.27 -31.86
N GLN A 33 7.81 2.36 -32.02
CA GLN A 33 7.57 3.33 -30.94
C GLN A 33 6.78 2.72 -29.78
N LEU A 34 5.78 1.88 -30.08
CA LEU A 34 5.01 1.19 -29.04
C LEU A 34 5.87 0.16 -28.30
N ALA A 35 6.72 -0.58 -29.01
CA ALA A 35 7.64 -1.54 -28.43
C ALA A 35 8.67 -0.86 -27.51
N GLN A 36 9.15 0.34 -27.87
CA GLN A 36 10.02 1.13 -26.98
C GLN A 36 9.30 1.52 -25.69
N LEU A 37 8.02 1.93 -25.77
CA LEU A 37 7.22 2.23 -24.58
C LEU A 37 7.03 1.00 -23.68
N ALA A 38 6.71 -0.15 -24.28
CA ALA A 38 6.50 -1.39 -23.55
C ALA A 38 7.78 -1.93 -22.90
N GLY A 39 8.96 -1.60 -23.45
CA GLY A 39 10.27 -1.98 -22.94
C GLY A 39 10.87 -1.01 -21.92
N GLN A 40 10.21 0.11 -21.59
CA GLN A 40 10.69 0.98 -20.54
C GLN A 40 10.49 0.30 -19.17
N PRO A 41 11.55 0.17 -18.34
CA PRO A 41 11.35 -0.24 -16.96
C PRO A 41 10.43 0.79 -16.32
N THR A 42 9.29 0.31 -15.82
CA THR A 42 8.31 1.09 -15.09
C THR A 42 9.06 1.94 -14.08
N LEU A 43 8.81 3.26 -14.11
CA LEU A 43 9.41 4.24 -13.23
C LEU A 43 9.53 3.66 -11.81
N THR A 44 10.77 3.58 -11.36
CA THR A 44 11.19 3.11 -10.05
C THR A 44 10.33 3.74 -8.96
N ASP A 45 9.58 2.87 -8.28
CA ASP A 45 9.32 2.81 -6.84
C ASP A 45 9.64 4.07 -6.02
N GLU A 46 8.89 5.14 -6.22
CA GLU A 46 8.62 6.14 -5.19
C GLU A 46 7.14 5.99 -4.82
N ALA A 47 6.83 4.90 -4.13
CA ALA A 47 5.51 4.66 -3.55
C ALA A 47 5.24 5.67 -2.42
N VAL A 48 4.82 6.88 -2.78
CA VAL A 48 4.11 7.78 -1.87
C VAL A 48 2.86 8.31 -2.54
N GLU A 49 1.91 7.42 -2.81
CA GLU A 49 0.51 7.79 -2.88
C GLU A 49 -0.33 6.58 -2.45
N PHE A 50 -1.04 6.74 -1.33
CA PHE A 50 -1.82 5.73 -0.63
C PHE A 50 -2.53 4.76 -1.58
N PRO A 51 -2.13 3.48 -1.66
CA PRO A 51 -2.85 2.52 -2.46
C PRO A 51 -4.14 2.21 -1.71
N VAL A 52 -5.26 2.80 -2.14
CA VAL A 52 -6.56 2.12 -2.03
C VAL A 52 -6.53 1.02 -3.10
N GLY A 53 -5.61 0.07 -2.95
CA GLY A 53 -5.45 -1.06 -3.84
C GLY A 53 -6.33 -2.19 -3.35
N ASP A 54 -6.98 -2.89 -4.28
CA ASP A 54 -7.67 -4.17 -4.05
C ASP A 54 -6.74 -5.29 -3.50
N ALA A 55 -5.46 -4.98 -3.27
CA ALA A 55 -4.51 -5.85 -2.63
C ALA A 55 -4.75 -5.85 -1.12
N ILE A 56 -5.24 -6.98 -0.62
CA ILE A 56 -5.22 -7.28 0.81
C ILE A 56 -3.75 -7.43 1.19
N PRO A 57 -3.21 -6.65 2.14
CA PRO A 57 -1.85 -6.84 2.58
C PRO A 57 -1.70 -8.29 3.07
N GLU A 58 -0.72 -9.01 2.54
CA GLU A 58 -0.36 -10.31 3.07
C GLU A 58 -0.09 -10.14 4.56
N VAL A 59 -0.76 -10.95 5.38
CA VAL A 59 -0.53 -10.98 6.83
C VAL A 59 0.85 -11.58 7.04
N GLN A 60 1.87 -10.73 7.00
CA GLN A 60 3.21 -11.11 7.45
C GLN A 60 3.13 -11.33 8.95
N GLU A 61 3.64 -12.47 9.41
CA GLU A 61 3.82 -12.71 10.83
C GLU A 61 4.71 -11.58 11.37
N ALA A 62 4.13 -10.74 12.23
CA ALA A 62 4.88 -9.66 12.81
C ALA A 62 5.98 -10.26 13.70
N PRO A 63 7.23 -9.76 13.61
CA PRO A 63 8.29 -10.23 14.48
C PRO A 63 7.90 -10.02 15.94
N SER A 64 8.42 -10.85 16.83
CA SER A 64 8.23 -10.63 18.26
C SER A 64 8.76 -9.25 18.64
N VAL A 65 8.12 -8.60 19.61
CA VAL A 65 8.54 -7.28 20.08
C VAL A 65 9.99 -7.33 20.57
N ASP A 66 10.37 -8.41 21.26
CA ASP A 66 11.74 -8.64 21.74
C ASP A 66 12.75 -8.67 20.59
N ASP A 67 12.47 -9.40 19.51
CA ASP A 67 13.36 -9.48 18.35
C ASP A 67 13.49 -8.13 17.64
N ALA A 68 12.37 -7.42 17.48
CA ALA A 68 12.35 -6.09 16.86
C ALA A 68 13.15 -5.08 17.69
N VAL A 69 13.01 -5.13 19.02
CA VAL A 69 13.73 -4.26 19.95
C VAL A 69 15.23 -4.53 19.92
N GLU A 70 15.67 -5.79 19.96
CA GLU A 70 17.10 -6.11 19.87
C GLU A 70 17.68 -5.73 18.50
N HIS A 71 16.92 -5.88 17.41
CA HIS A 71 17.33 -5.40 16.10
C HIS A 71 17.57 -3.89 16.08
N LEU A 72 16.65 -3.10 16.65
CA LEU A 72 16.77 -1.65 16.75
C LEU A 72 17.98 -1.22 17.60
N VAL A 73 18.24 -1.92 18.70
CA VAL A 73 19.44 -1.66 19.54
C VAL A 73 20.72 -1.96 18.75
N ALA A 74 20.77 -3.07 18.02
CA ALA A 74 21.92 -3.42 17.18
C ALA A 74 22.17 -2.36 16.08
N GLN A 75 21.11 -1.89 15.43
CA GLN A 75 21.19 -0.80 14.46
C GLN A 75 21.70 0.50 15.09
N ALA A 76 21.21 0.87 16.29
CA ALA A 76 21.69 2.05 17.00
C ALA A 76 23.19 1.97 17.33
N VAL A 77 23.68 0.79 17.74
CA VAL A 77 25.12 0.55 17.95
C VAL A 77 25.91 0.71 16.65
N ALA A 78 25.44 0.12 15.55
CA ALA A 78 26.08 0.25 14.23
C ALA A 78 26.13 1.72 13.77
N ASN A 79 25.13 2.52 14.14
CA ASN A 79 25.05 3.95 13.85
C ASN A 79 25.81 4.83 14.85
N GLY A 80 26.62 4.25 15.74
CA GLY A 80 27.54 4.99 16.62
C GLY A 80 27.01 5.28 18.02
N MET A 81 25.97 4.58 18.49
CA MET A 81 25.54 4.69 19.89
C MET A 81 26.70 4.35 20.85
N PRO A 82 27.03 5.23 21.81
CA PRO A 82 28.09 4.95 22.76
C PRO A 82 27.79 3.72 23.62
N VAL A 83 28.76 2.81 23.72
CA VAL A 83 28.61 1.49 24.36
C VAL A 83 28.15 1.59 25.81
N GLN A 84 28.54 2.65 26.54
CA GLN A 84 28.12 2.87 27.92
C GLN A 84 26.61 3.04 28.09
N TYR A 85 25.88 3.47 27.04
CA TYR A 85 24.43 3.66 27.11
C TYR A 85 23.65 2.44 26.67
N VAL A 86 24.27 1.48 25.97
CA VAL A 86 23.60 0.28 25.44
C VAL A 86 22.92 -0.51 26.56
N ALA A 87 23.62 -0.73 27.67
CA ALA A 87 23.07 -1.44 28.83
C ALA A 87 21.91 -0.67 29.48
N ALA A 88 21.99 0.66 29.52
CA ALA A 88 20.92 1.50 30.04
C ALA A 88 19.66 1.45 29.16
N VAL A 89 19.83 1.52 27.83
CA VAL A 89 18.75 1.45 26.85
C VAL A 89 18.05 0.08 26.91
N ARG A 90 18.81 -1.02 26.90
CA ARG A 90 18.24 -2.38 27.03
C ARG A 90 17.41 -2.54 28.30
N ARG A 91 17.90 -2.02 29.42
CA ARG A 91 17.17 -2.06 30.70
C ARG A 91 15.85 -1.31 30.63
N ILE A 92 15.82 -0.11 30.04
CA ILE A 92 14.59 0.68 29.89
C ILE A 92 13.59 -0.06 28.99
N LEU A 93 14.06 -0.64 27.88
CA LEU A 93 13.21 -1.37 26.95
C LEU A 93 12.59 -2.62 27.60
N ALA A 94 13.35 -3.33 28.45
CA ALA A 94 12.85 -4.45 29.23
C ALA A 94 11.87 -4.01 30.34
N GLU A 95 12.11 -2.86 30.98
CA GLU A 95 11.23 -2.31 32.02
C GLU A 95 9.87 -1.88 31.47
N PHE A 96 9.85 -1.27 30.28
CA PHE A 96 8.64 -0.76 29.61
C PHE A 96 8.26 -1.60 28.39
N HIS A 97 8.40 -2.93 28.47
CA HIS A 97 8.06 -3.84 27.38
C HIS A 97 6.58 -3.77 27.00
N ASP A 98 5.70 -3.44 27.96
CA ASP A 98 4.26 -3.33 27.76
C ASP A 98 3.82 -2.13 26.91
N VAL A 99 4.72 -1.16 26.66
CA VAL A 99 4.45 0.04 25.85
C VAL A 99 4.42 -0.25 24.34
N TRP A 100 5.09 -1.33 23.89
CA TRP A 100 5.31 -1.61 22.48
C TRP A 100 4.48 -2.81 22.01
N ARG A 101 3.88 -2.73 20.82
CA ARG A 101 3.11 -3.81 20.21
C ARG A 101 3.40 -3.87 18.72
N ALA A 102 3.67 -5.07 18.21
CA ALA A 102 3.80 -5.32 16.77
C ALA A 102 2.44 -5.62 16.11
N THR A 103 1.50 -6.17 16.88
CA THR A 103 0.13 -6.49 16.46
C THR A 103 -0.87 -6.13 17.56
N ILE A 104 -2.15 -6.17 17.22
CA ILE A 104 -3.24 -6.01 18.19
C ILE A 104 -3.14 -7.12 19.23
N GLY A 105 -3.02 -6.73 20.49
CA GLY A 105 -2.93 -7.62 21.64
C GLY A 105 -4.10 -7.44 22.62
N PRO A 106 -4.22 -8.32 23.63
CA PRO A 106 -5.27 -8.28 24.63
C PRO A 106 -4.91 -7.29 25.76
N ASP A 107 -4.64 -6.04 25.39
CA ASP A 107 -4.24 -5.01 26.34
C ASP A 107 -5.43 -4.56 27.20
N PRO A 108 -5.22 -4.30 28.51
CA PRO A 108 -6.30 -3.83 29.36
C PRO A 108 -6.78 -2.45 28.90
N PRO A 109 -8.07 -2.12 29.12
CA PRO A 109 -8.59 -0.80 28.78
C PRO A 109 -7.85 0.29 29.57
N ALA A 110 -7.76 1.47 28.96
CA ALA A 110 -7.20 2.64 29.62
C ALA A 110 -7.95 2.94 30.93
N ARG A 111 -7.22 3.46 31.93
CA ARG A 111 -7.78 3.83 33.25
C ARG A 111 -8.56 5.15 33.20
N VAL A 112 -9.60 5.18 32.38
CA VAL A 112 -10.50 6.32 32.19
C VAL A 112 -11.95 5.85 32.36
N GLU A 113 -12.86 6.77 32.65
CA GLU A 113 -14.28 6.42 32.68
C GLU A 113 -14.71 5.89 31.30
N PRO A 114 -15.44 4.75 31.24
CA PRO A 114 -15.94 4.23 29.98
C PRO A 114 -16.80 5.26 29.25
N LEU A 115 -16.63 5.34 27.92
CA LEU A 115 -17.43 6.20 27.07
C LEU A 115 -18.93 5.85 27.21
N ARG A 116 -19.74 6.86 27.55
CA ARG A 116 -21.21 6.74 27.57
C ARG A 116 -21.78 7.42 26.33
N VAL A 117 -22.51 6.65 25.52
CA VAL A 117 -23.19 7.17 24.34
C VAL A 117 -24.62 7.54 24.72
N THR A 118 -24.99 8.82 24.60
CA THR A 118 -26.36 9.31 24.78
C THR A 118 -27.04 9.47 23.43
N LEU A 119 -28.15 8.78 23.23
CA LEU A 119 -28.96 8.95 22.03
C LEU A 119 -29.74 10.26 22.09
N GLN A 120 -30.02 10.85 20.93
CA GLN A 120 -30.93 12.00 20.84
C GLN A 120 -32.34 11.60 21.26
N ALA A 121 -33.14 12.58 21.70
CA ALA A 121 -34.56 12.39 21.91
C ALA A 121 -35.20 11.85 20.63
N ASP A 122 -36.11 10.88 20.78
CA ASP A 122 -36.85 10.23 19.68
C ASP A 122 -36.00 9.41 18.69
N ALA A 123 -34.73 9.11 19.02
CA ALA A 123 -33.91 8.21 18.20
C ALA A 123 -34.52 6.80 18.14
N ALA A 124 -34.82 6.33 16.93
CA ALA A 124 -35.31 4.98 16.69
C ALA A 124 -34.16 4.06 16.23
N PRO A 125 -34.05 2.82 16.76
CA PRO A 125 -33.09 1.85 16.26
C PRO A 125 -33.32 1.54 14.78
N HIS A 126 -32.24 1.55 13.99
CA HIS A 126 -32.27 1.19 12.58
C HIS A 126 -31.40 -0.05 12.32
N ARG A 127 -31.95 -1.03 11.61
CA ARG A 127 -31.22 -2.22 11.18
C ARG A 127 -30.91 -2.15 9.69
N SER A 128 -29.65 -1.88 9.37
CA SER A 128 -29.16 -1.91 7.99
C SER A 128 -29.07 -3.34 7.46
N ALA A 129 -29.28 -3.52 6.16
CA ALA A 129 -29.05 -4.80 5.49
C ALA A 129 -27.54 -5.16 5.49
N PRO A 130 -27.17 -6.45 5.56
CA PRO A 130 -25.78 -6.87 5.48
C PRO A 130 -25.12 -6.45 4.16
N ARG A 131 -23.88 -5.98 4.22
CA ARG A 131 -23.08 -5.65 3.03
C ARG A 131 -22.60 -6.94 2.34
N ARG A 132 -22.67 -6.96 1.01
CA ARG A 132 -22.05 -8.01 0.19
C ARG A 132 -20.58 -7.65 -0.05
N TYR A 133 -19.68 -8.59 0.22
CA TYR A 133 -18.24 -8.46 0.00
C TYR A 133 -17.77 -9.42 -1.07
N ALA A 134 -16.75 -9.04 -1.84
CA ALA A 134 -16.04 -9.97 -2.71
C ALA A 134 -15.38 -11.09 -1.88
N PRO A 135 -15.14 -12.28 -2.44
CA PRO A 135 -14.63 -13.43 -1.67
C PRO A 135 -13.35 -13.14 -0.86
N LEU A 136 -12.36 -12.49 -1.47
CA LEU A 136 -11.10 -12.12 -0.81
C LEU A 136 -11.32 -11.13 0.34
N GLN A 137 -12.10 -10.08 0.11
CA GLN A 137 -12.42 -9.10 1.15
C GLN A 137 -13.17 -9.75 2.32
N ALA A 138 -14.11 -10.65 2.03
CA ALA A 138 -14.84 -11.39 3.06
C ALA A 138 -13.91 -12.29 3.89
N GLN A 139 -12.87 -12.87 3.26
CA GLN A 139 -11.85 -13.65 3.96
C GLN A 139 -11.05 -12.77 4.93
N PHE A 140 -10.51 -11.64 4.44
CA PHE A 140 -9.78 -10.70 5.30
C PHE A 140 -10.63 -10.24 6.49
N VAL A 141 -11.89 -9.84 6.25
CA VAL A 141 -12.78 -9.42 7.34
C VAL A 141 -12.99 -10.54 8.36
N ARG A 142 -13.14 -11.80 7.92
CA ARG A 142 -13.28 -12.94 8.85
C ARG A 142 -12.03 -13.15 9.69
N GLU A 143 -10.86 -13.14 9.07
CA GLU A 143 -9.57 -13.34 9.74
C GLU A 143 -9.29 -12.21 10.74
N TYR A 144 -9.45 -10.96 10.30
CA TYR A 144 -9.23 -9.78 11.13
C TYR A 144 -10.22 -9.69 12.29
N VAL A 145 -11.52 -9.92 12.07
CA VAL A 145 -12.50 -9.96 13.16
C VAL A 145 -12.21 -11.12 14.11
N GLY A 146 -11.75 -12.27 13.61
CA GLY A 146 -11.28 -13.38 14.44
C GLY A 146 -10.16 -12.96 15.39
N LEU A 147 -9.17 -12.20 14.89
CA LEU A 147 -8.11 -11.62 15.71
C LEU A 147 -8.67 -10.68 16.78
N LEU A 148 -9.62 -9.81 16.43
CA LEU A 148 -10.22 -8.88 17.40
C LEU A 148 -11.00 -9.60 18.52
N VAL A 149 -11.76 -10.63 18.17
CA VAL A 149 -12.50 -11.47 19.14
C VAL A 149 -11.55 -12.21 20.07
N ALA A 150 -10.48 -12.80 19.52
CA ALA A 150 -9.46 -13.48 20.32
C ALA A 150 -8.76 -12.54 21.33
N ASN A 151 -8.70 -11.24 21.02
CA ASN A 151 -8.14 -10.20 21.88
C ASN A 151 -9.20 -9.47 22.75
N GLY A 152 -10.48 -9.85 22.69
CA GLY A 152 -11.55 -9.28 23.52
C GLY A 152 -11.97 -7.85 23.14
N LEU A 153 -11.79 -7.46 21.87
CA LEU A 153 -12.09 -6.11 21.37
C LEU A 153 -13.48 -5.98 20.71
N VAL A 154 -14.16 -7.11 20.48
CA VAL A 154 -15.52 -7.20 19.91
C VAL A 154 -16.27 -8.41 20.47
#